data_AF-A0AAE9Z9N6-F1
#
_entry.id   AF-A0AAE9Z9N6-F1
#
_cell.length_a   1.000
_cell.length_b   1.000
_cell.length_c   1.000
_cell.angle_alpha   90.00
_cell.angle_beta   90.00
_cell.angle_gamma   90.00
#
_symmetry.space_group_name_H-M   'P 1'
#
loop_
_entity.id
_entity.type
_entity.pdbx_description
1 polymer ?
#
loop_
_entity_poly.entity_id
_entity_poly.type
_entity_poly.pdbx_seq_one_letter_code
_entity_poly.pdbx_strand_id
1 'polypeptide(L)'
;MASKFVWRSTPDSITKKQVSIIACIEVIWSIFLYWLVWYWFDTHLHLLTSLLIAPLLLLRSPESLQESRKIVNFINFQKSLNSGVIVFLIIVAMITLSLICWSCTYWLLEYEKGALFWRSTLIGAGIFTCFVSFFVFVINIINKIKSRIAAVVIGGIVFDSSIVVYTGIAIVSGVVVSFFGVVAGTVALVGAVIGVLTSIVVIAILVGTNLNNWITKLLTLFLAPFVAIGGWLFSIIVRVSATLLHVPAGLSYLAENWKENLFIIDPWHPPVLIPGIKKLSGQELLNNYQFGGVADRVSVVGMLFFIYLPILLYRWSIKSTFWFYWPLLYIQSGQLNKDIEKHYFVNYLKKHPLEQLRLLLALITLVLMFYTSVSKGDFIDIRSTNPGILFPYLLSIDLLAIKPWQWFQLTTALLTIFLWLKVWTVSIELDSAEKYGQKYRWNQVKFIRVVYRLRNITTVSYLIIGAVFTLLFWPEIYHYLPDSWETVLAEFFGTPLPIRWGENSI
;
A
#
# COMPACT_ATOMS: atom_id res chain seq x y z
N MET A 1 5.32 15.24 32.66
CA MET A 1 4.76 14.98 31.33
C MET A 1 5.76 14.13 30.56
N ALA A 2 5.40 12.93 30.11
CA ALA A 2 6.27 12.17 29.22
C ALA A 2 6.60 13.01 27.98
N SER A 3 7.83 12.94 27.49
CA SER A 3 8.23 13.67 26.28
C SER A 3 7.28 13.30 25.14
N LYS A 4 6.73 14.30 24.44
CA LYS A 4 5.82 14.06 23.30
C LYS A 4 6.56 13.48 22.09
N PHE A 5 7.88 13.60 22.09
CA PHE A 5 8.79 13.13 21.06
C PHE A 5 9.71 12.04 21.60
N VAL A 6 10.01 11.07 20.75
CA VAL A 6 11.00 10.02 20.95
C VAL A 6 11.95 10.01 19.76
N TRP A 7 13.21 9.63 19.98
CA TRP A 7 14.17 9.53 18.87
C TRP A 7 13.80 8.37 17.93
N ARG A 8 13.50 7.20 18.51
CA ARG A 8 13.16 5.95 17.84
C ARG A 8 11.82 5.41 18.33
N SER A 9 11.08 4.76 17.46
CA SER A 9 9.83 4.05 17.79
C SER A 9 10.13 2.76 18.57
N THR A 10 9.48 2.60 19.72
CA THR A 10 9.43 1.38 20.52
C THR A 10 7.98 0.90 20.63
N PRO A 11 7.71 -0.38 20.94
CA PRO A 11 6.33 -0.86 21.13
C PRO A 11 5.54 -0.02 22.15
N ASP A 12 6.21 0.45 23.19
CA ASP A 12 5.61 1.32 24.22
C ASP A 12 5.33 2.73 23.68
N SER A 13 6.24 3.29 22.88
CA SER A 13 6.06 4.63 22.32
C SER A 13 4.95 4.66 21.26
N ILE A 14 4.82 3.59 20.46
CA ILE A 14 3.75 3.41 19.48
C ILE A 14 2.40 3.32 20.21
N THR A 15 2.33 2.52 21.28
CA THR A 15 1.12 2.40 22.11
C THR A 15 0.71 3.73 22.74
N LYS A 16 1.70 4.55 23.15
CA LYS A 16 1.51 5.91 23.67
C LYS A 16 1.31 6.98 22.58
N LYS A 17 1.34 6.60 21.30
CA LYS A 17 1.24 7.49 20.13
C LYS A 17 2.24 8.66 20.15
N GLN A 18 3.47 8.40 20.60
CA GLN A 18 4.53 9.40 20.63
C GLN A 18 5.14 9.58 19.24
N VAL A 19 5.47 10.82 18.88
CA VAL A 19 6.06 11.16 17.58
C VAL A 19 7.54 10.76 17.56
N SER A 20 7.94 9.98 16.57
CA SER A 20 9.32 9.56 16.31
C SER A 20 10.04 10.54 15.39
N ILE A 21 11.19 11.05 15.83
CA ILE A 21 12.02 11.97 15.02
C ILE A 21 12.58 11.25 13.79
N ILE A 22 13.00 9.98 13.93
CA ILE A 22 13.46 9.17 12.79
C ILE A 22 12.32 8.99 11.77
N ALA A 23 11.07 8.81 12.22
CA ALA A 23 9.93 8.71 11.30
C ALA A 23 9.72 10.01 10.50
N CYS A 24 9.89 11.19 11.13
CA CYS A 24 9.84 12.47 10.43
C CYS A 24 10.97 12.63 9.39
N ILE A 25 12.20 12.25 9.75
CA ILE A 25 13.35 12.26 8.82
C ILE A 25 13.08 11.33 7.63
N GLU A 26 12.52 10.14 7.90
CA GLU A 26 12.13 9.18 6.87
C GLU A 26 11.08 9.75 5.92
N VAL A 27 10.14 10.57 6.39
CA VAL A 27 9.17 11.26 5.52
C VAL A 27 9.88 12.22 4.56
N ILE A 28 10.77 13.07 5.06
CA ILE A 28 11.54 14.02 4.23
C ILE A 28 12.37 13.25 3.19
N TRP A 29 13.04 12.18 3.64
CA TRP A 29 13.83 11.33 2.76
C TRP A 29 12.98 10.62 1.70
N SER A 30 11.81 10.11 2.08
CA SER A 30 10.89 9.42 1.15
C SER A 30 10.36 10.38 0.09
N ILE A 31 10.02 11.61 0.47
CA ILE A 31 9.65 12.66 -0.49
C ILE A 31 10.81 12.89 -1.46
N PHE A 32 12.01 13.19 -0.94
CA PHE A 32 13.18 13.45 -1.77
C PHE A 32 13.47 12.32 -2.77
N LEU A 33 13.48 11.06 -2.31
CA LEU A 33 13.70 9.90 -3.19
C LEU A 33 12.63 9.76 -4.26
N TYR A 34 11.36 10.00 -3.93
CA TYR A 34 10.27 9.93 -4.93
C TYR A 34 10.40 11.01 -5.99
N TRP A 35 10.71 12.25 -5.59
CA TRP A 35 10.96 13.33 -6.54
C TRP A 35 12.21 13.07 -7.39
N LEU A 36 13.23 12.41 -6.83
CA LEU A 36 14.39 11.96 -7.59
C LEU A 36 14.01 10.90 -8.64
N VAL A 37 13.21 9.89 -8.28
CA VAL A 37 12.70 8.89 -9.23
C VAL A 37 11.89 9.57 -10.33
N TRP A 38 11.02 10.52 -9.98
CA TRP A 38 10.31 11.31 -10.98
C TRP A 38 11.25 12.05 -11.93
N TYR A 39 12.25 12.77 -11.40
CA TYR A 39 13.21 13.51 -12.22
C TYR A 39 14.00 12.61 -13.18
N TRP A 40 14.40 11.41 -12.73
CA TRP A 40 15.21 10.49 -13.53
C TRP A 40 14.42 9.70 -14.56
N PHE A 41 13.19 9.29 -14.23
CA PHE A 41 12.38 8.45 -15.11
C PHE A 41 11.37 9.24 -15.95
N ASP A 42 11.25 10.56 -15.73
CA ASP A 42 10.30 11.46 -16.39
C ASP A 42 8.86 10.92 -16.38
N THR A 43 8.51 10.17 -15.33
CA THR A 43 7.19 9.52 -15.21
C THR A 43 6.57 9.85 -13.87
N HIS A 44 5.36 10.41 -13.90
CA HIS A 44 4.58 10.71 -12.69
C HIS A 44 3.75 9.51 -12.20
N LEU A 45 3.65 8.45 -13.01
CA LEU A 45 2.74 7.33 -12.76
C LEU A 45 2.97 6.68 -11.40
N HIS A 46 4.22 6.49 -10.99
CA HIS A 46 4.50 5.88 -9.68
C HIS A 46 3.99 6.74 -8.50
N LEU A 47 4.07 8.07 -8.60
CA LEU A 47 3.51 9.00 -7.62
C LEU A 47 1.98 8.92 -7.61
N LEU A 48 1.35 8.97 -8.79
CA LEU A 48 -0.10 8.90 -8.95
C LEU A 48 -0.67 7.56 -8.44
N THR A 49 -0.02 6.46 -8.78
CA THR A 49 -0.37 5.13 -8.28
C THR A 49 -0.23 5.05 -6.76
N SER A 50 0.83 5.64 -6.19
CA SER A 50 0.99 5.71 -4.73
C SER A 50 -0.13 6.50 -4.07
N LEU A 51 -0.50 7.65 -4.65
CA LEU A 51 -1.61 8.47 -4.18
C LEU A 51 -2.91 7.67 -4.19
N LEU A 52 -3.23 6.96 -5.27
CA LEU A 52 -4.46 6.18 -5.36
C LEU A 52 -4.51 4.97 -4.42
N ILE A 53 -3.38 4.28 -4.24
CA ILE A 53 -3.33 3.06 -3.42
C ILE A 53 -3.20 3.38 -1.93
N ALA A 54 -2.58 4.49 -1.55
CA ALA A 54 -2.35 4.85 -0.15
C ALA A 54 -3.65 4.83 0.71
N PRO A 55 -4.78 5.44 0.29
CA PRO A 55 -6.03 5.38 1.03
C PRO A 55 -6.48 3.96 1.35
N LEU A 56 -6.38 3.02 0.39
CA LEU A 56 -6.86 1.63 0.59
C LEU A 56 -6.18 0.96 1.78
N LEU A 57 -4.89 1.23 2.03
CA LEU A 57 -4.20 0.66 3.18
C LEU A 57 -4.33 1.50 4.45
N LEU A 58 -4.62 2.79 4.31
CA LEU A 58 -4.93 3.67 5.43
C LEU A 58 -6.35 3.45 5.96
N LEU A 59 -7.24 2.78 5.22
CA LEU A 59 -8.60 2.39 5.64
C LEU A 59 -8.62 1.21 6.62
N ARG A 60 -7.53 0.94 7.33
CA ARG A 60 -7.45 -0.12 8.34
C ARG A 60 -8.31 0.22 9.56
N SER A 61 -9.22 -0.65 9.94
CA SER A 61 -9.99 -0.53 11.17
C SER A 61 -9.78 -1.75 12.08
N PRO A 62 -10.10 -1.68 13.39
CA PRO A 62 -10.08 -2.85 14.25
C PRO A 62 -10.90 -4.03 13.68
N GLU A 63 -12.03 -3.74 13.03
CA GLU A 63 -12.89 -4.72 12.37
C GLU A 63 -12.20 -5.34 11.16
N SER A 64 -11.58 -4.53 10.29
CA SER A 64 -10.82 -5.04 9.13
C SER A 64 -9.64 -5.93 9.55
N LEU A 65 -9.04 -5.65 10.71
CA LEU A 65 -8.00 -6.50 11.28
C LEU A 65 -8.53 -7.84 11.77
N GLN A 66 -9.70 -7.86 12.37
CA GLN A 66 -10.34 -9.09 12.80
C GLN A 66 -10.70 -9.95 11.59
N GLU A 67 -11.24 -9.36 10.53
CA GLU A 67 -11.54 -10.09 9.28
C GLU A 67 -10.28 -10.63 8.60
N SER A 68 -9.21 -9.83 8.53
CA SER A 68 -7.92 -10.30 8.01
C SER A 68 -7.41 -11.53 8.79
N ARG A 69 -7.57 -11.53 10.12
CA ARG A 69 -7.23 -12.69 10.96
C ARG A 69 -8.14 -13.89 10.69
N LYS A 70 -9.44 -13.68 10.52
CA LYS A 70 -10.40 -14.74 10.19
C LYS A 70 -10.05 -15.41 8.87
N ILE A 71 -9.76 -14.64 7.82
CA ILE A 71 -9.38 -15.16 6.49
C ILE A 71 -8.11 -16.02 6.61
N VAL A 72 -7.08 -15.53 7.31
CA VAL A 72 -5.82 -16.28 7.48
C VAL A 72 -6.01 -17.53 8.34
N ASN A 73 -6.81 -17.44 9.42
CA ASN A 73 -7.11 -18.58 10.26
C ASN A 73 -7.95 -19.62 9.53
N PHE A 74 -8.91 -19.20 8.70
CA PHE A 74 -9.69 -20.08 7.84
C PHE A 74 -8.78 -20.86 6.89
N ILE A 75 -7.83 -20.17 6.23
CA ILE A 75 -6.87 -20.81 5.33
C ILE A 75 -5.93 -21.75 6.08
N ASN A 76 -5.46 -21.37 7.27
CA ASN A 76 -4.64 -22.25 8.11
C ASN A 76 -5.43 -23.45 8.67
N PHE A 77 -6.73 -23.31 8.94
CA PHE A 77 -7.61 -24.38 9.39
C PHE A 77 -7.92 -25.36 8.26
N GLN A 78 -8.09 -24.86 7.04
CA GLN A 78 -8.33 -25.66 5.85
C GLN A 78 -7.10 -26.49 5.41
N LYS A 79 -5.96 -26.36 6.11
CA LYS A 79 -4.74 -27.15 5.89
C LYS A 79 -4.96 -28.67 6.09
N SER A 80 -6.09 -29.09 6.65
CA SER A 80 -6.66 -30.44 6.45
C SER A 80 -7.44 -30.50 5.13
N LEU A 81 -6.76 -30.31 4.00
CA LEU A 81 -7.44 -30.27 2.70
C LEU A 81 -8.06 -31.65 2.38
N ASN A 82 -9.39 -31.66 2.24
CA ASN A 82 -10.11 -32.78 1.66
C ASN A 82 -9.60 -33.01 0.22
N SER A 83 -9.46 -34.27 -0.21
CA SER A 83 -8.89 -34.62 -1.52
C SER A 83 -9.59 -33.92 -2.70
N GLY A 84 -10.88 -33.60 -2.57
CA GLY A 84 -11.62 -32.85 -3.60
C GLY A 84 -11.12 -31.42 -3.81
N VAL A 85 -10.71 -30.70 -2.74
CA VAL A 85 -10.20 -29.32 -2.86
C VAL A 85 -8.83 -29.30 -3.52
N ILE A 86 -8.03 -30.33 -3.28
CA ILE A 86 -6.73 -30.53 -3.93
C ILE A 86 -6.92 -30.72 -5.45
N VAL A 87 -7.85 -31.60 -5.85
CA VAL A 87 -8.16 -31.83 -7.28
C VAL A 87 -8.69 -30.55 -7.93
N PHE A 88 -9.56 -29.81 -7.25
CA PHE A 88 -10.04 -28.52 -7.74
C PHE A 88 -8.91 -27.50 -7.92
N LEU A 89 -8.00 -27.37 -6.95
CA LEU A 89 -6.84 -26.48 -7.04
C LEU A 89 -5.90 -26.86 -8.19
N ILE A 90 -5.76 -28.16 -8.51
CA ILE A 90 -4.99 -28.63 -9.66
C ILE A 90 -5.68 -28.21 -10.96
N ILE A 91 -6.99 -28.42 -11.09
CA ILE A 91 -7.75 -28.03 -12.28
C ILE A 91 -7.64 -26.50 -12.49
N VAL A 92 -7.80 -25.72 -11.42
CA VAL A 92 -7.63 -24.26 -11.47
C VAL A 92 -6.20 -23.88 -11.87
N ALA A 93 -5.18 -24.49 -11.27
CA ALA A 93 -3.78 -24.25 -11.64
C ALA A 93 -3.50 -24.61 -13.10
N MET A 94 -4.07 -25.70 -13.61
CA MET A 94 -3.91 -26.12 -15.01
C MET A 94 -4.58 -25.13 -15.97
N ILE A 95 -5.82 -24.71 -15.69
CA ILE A 95 -6.52 -23.70 -16.49
C ILE A 95 -5.73 -22.39 -16.49
N THR A 96 -5.23 -22.00 -15.32
CA THR A 96 -4.47 -20.75 -15.16
C THR A 96 -3.16 -20.84 -15.94
N LEU A 97 -2.41 -21.95 -15.86
CA LEU A 97 -1.18 -22.18 -16.63
C LEU A 97 -1.43 -22.16 -18.14
N SER A 98 -2.51 -22.75 -18.62
CA SER A 98 -2.91 -22.71 -20.03
C SER A 98 -3.24 -21.30 -20.50
N LEU A 99 -3.97 -20.52 -19.70
CA LEU A 99 -4.30 -19.11 -19.99
C LEU A 99 -3.04 -18.25 -20.03
N ILE A 100 -2.08 -18.52 -19.15
CA ILE A 100 -0.80 -17.82 -19.12
C ILE A 100 0.05 -18.18 -20.34
N CYS A 101 0.19 -19.47 -20.67
CA CYS A 101 0.92 -19.87 -21.87
C CYS A 101 0.30 -19.21 -23.10
N TRP A 102 -1.02 -19.24 -23.25
CA TRP A 102 -1.73 -18.51 -24.31
C TRP A 102 -1.42 -17.00 -24.29
N SER A 103 -1.44 -16.38 -23.11
CA SER A 103 -1.12 -14.96 -22.93
C SER A 103 0.35 -14.65 -23.27
N CYS A 104 1.28 -15.55 -22.99
CA CYS A 104 2.68 -15.40 -23.37
C CYS A 104 2.86 -15.42 -24.88
N THR A 105 2.21 -16.36 -25.56
CA THR A 105 2.42 -16.57 -26.99
C THR A 105 1.69 -15.54 -27.84
N TYR A 106 0.49 -15.12 -27.43
CA TYR A 106 -0.37 -14.28 -28.26
C TYR A 106 -0.56 -12.86 -27.72
N TRP A 107 -0.51 -12.65 -26.40
CA TRP A 107 -0.89 -11.38 -25.78
C TRP A 107 0.29 -10.47 -25.42
N LEU A 108 1.52 -11.02 -25.32
CA LEU A 108 2.73 -10.24 -25.04
C LEU A 108 3.41 -9.68 -26.31
N LEU A 109 3.26 -10.32 -27.47
CA LEU A 109 4.04 -9.99 -28.67
C LEU A 109 3.71 -8.62 -29.27
N GLU A 110 2.52 -8.09 -29.03
CA GLU A 110 2.06 -6.83 -29.64
C GLU A 110 2.37 -5.58 -28.80
N TYR A 111 3.02 -5.73 -27.64
CA TYR A 111 3.13 -4.64 -26.66
C TYR A 111 4.58 -4.31 -26.32
N GLU A 112 4.88 -3.01 -26.31
CA GLU A 112 6.21 -2.51 -25.95
C GLU A 112 6.20 -1.81 -24.57
N LYS A 113 7.41 -1.61 -24.00
CA LYS A 113 7.67 -0.78 -22.81
C LYS A 113 6.89 -1.23 -21.56
N GLY A 114 6.23 -0.30 -20.87
CA GLY A 114 5.56 -0.54 -19.58
C GLY A 114 4.38 -1.52 -19.67
N ALA A 115 3.69 -1.58 -20.81
CA ALA A 115 2.62 -2.55 -21.02
C ALA A 115 3.16 -4.00 -21.04
N LEU A 116 4.32 -4.20 -21.66
CA LEU A 116 5.03 -5.49 -21.63
C LEU A 116 5.43 -5.87 -20.20
N PHE A 117 5.93 -4.92 -19.41
CA PHE A 117 6.31 -5.16 -18.01
C PHE A 117 5.13 -5.61 -17.14
N TRP A 118 3.99 -4.91 -17.19
CA TRP A 118 2.83 -5.29 -16.37
C TRP A 118 2.20 -6.61 -16.80
N ARG A 119 2.14 -6.87 -18.11
CA ARG A 119 1.60 -8.13 -18.65
C ARG A 119 2.51 -9.31 -18.35
N SER A 120 3.82 -9.16 -18.51
CA SER A 120 4.80 -10.19 -18.14
C SER A 120 4.81 -10.44 -16.63
N THR A 121 4.60 -9.41 -15.81
CA THR A 121 4.44 -9.54 -14.35
C THR A 121 3.16 -10.30 -13.99
N LEU A 122 2.02 -10.00 -14.63
CA LEU A 122 0.75 -10.72 -14.43
C LEU A 122 0.87 -12.19 -14.80
N ILE A 123 1.45 -12.47 -15.98
CA ILE A 123 1.74 -13.81 -16.46
C ILE A 123 2.68 -14.53 -15.48
N GLY A 124 3.78 -13.90 -15.08
CA GLY A 124 4.74 -14.44 -14.11
C GLY A 124 4.09 -14.76 -12.76
N ALA A 125 3.24 -13.89 -12.24
CA ALA A 125 2.47 -14.11 -11.02
C ALA A 125 1.48 -15.27 -11.15
N GLY A 126 0.87 -15.41 -12.34
CA GLY A 126 0.04 -16.55 -12.68
C GLY A 126 0.83 -17.86 -12.69
N ILE A 127 1.98 -17.91 -13.38
CA ILE A 127 2.83 -19.13 -13.48
C ILE A 127 3.23 -19.54 -12.08
N PHE A 128 3.61 -18.53 -11.30
CA PHE A 128 3.99 -18.72 -9.93
C PHE A 128 2.88 -19.36 -9.08
N THR A 129 1.65 -18.85 -9.17
CA THR A 129 0.50 -19.38 -8.42
C THR A 129 0.21 -20.84 -8.79
N CYS A 130 0.33 -21.18 -10.08
CA CYS A 130 0.20 -22.54 -10.57
C CYS A 130 1.29 -23.45 -9.99
N PHE A 131 2.54 -22.97 -10.02
CA PHE A 131 3.69 -23.70 -9.53
C PHE A 131 3.61 -23.98 -8.02
N VAL A 132 3.19 -23.01 -7.21
CA VAL A 132 2.96 -23.21 -5.77
C VAL A 132 1.87 -24.23 -5.51
N SER A 133 0.75 -24.12 -6.23
CA SER A 133 -0.39 -25.02 -6.07
C SER A 133 0.01 -26.47 -6.38
N PHE A 134 0.80 -26.65 -7.45
CA PHE A 134 1.38 -27.94 -7.81
C PHE A 134 2.36 -28.44 -6.75
N PHE A 135 3.24 -27.59 -6.23
CA PHE A 135 4.22 -27.99 -5.22
C PHE A 135 3.57 -28.41 -3.90
N VAL A 136 2.56 -27.66 -3.45
CA VAL A 136 1.75 -28.02 -2.26
C VAL A 136 1.04 -29.36 -2.46
N PHE A 137 0.55 -29.62 -3.68
CA PHE A 137 -0.04 -30.91 -4.03
C PHE A 137 0.95 -32.07 -3.93
N VAL A 138 2.14 -31.91 -4.52
CA VAL A 138 3.20 -32.94 -4.49
C VAL A 138 3.61 -33.24 -3.05
N ILE A 139 3.82 -32.22 -2.21
CA ILE A 139 4.13 -32.41 -0.78
C ILE A 139 3.02 -33.18 -0.07
N ASN A 140 1.75 -32.85 -0.33
CA ASN A 140 0.62 -33.54 0.28
C ASN A 140 0.51 -35.01 -0.15
N ILE A 141 0.79 -35.31 -1.42
CA ILE A 141 0.89 -36.71 -1.90
C ILE A 141 2.01 -37.43 -1.17
N ILE A 142 3.21 -36.84 -1.10
CA ILE A 142 4.36 -37.46 -0.44
C ILE A 142 4.07 -37.74 1.03
N ASN A 143 3.44 -36.79 1.74
CA ASN A 143 3.07 -36.98 3.14
C ASN A 143 2.02 -38.09 3.34
N LYS A 144 1.02 -38.18 2.45
CA LYS A 144 0.03 -39.27 2.46
C LYS A 144 0.65 -40.63 2.12
N ILE A 145 1.61 -40.66 1.20
CA ILE A 145 2.35 -41.88 0.87
C ILE A 145 3.20 -42.30 2.07
N LYS A 146 3.94 -41.37 2.70
CA LYS A 146 4.72 -41.64 3.92
C LYS A 146 3.86 -42.18 5.05
N SER A 147 2.68 -41.60 5.31
CA SER A 147 1.78 -42.09 6.36
C SER A 147 1.20 -43.47 6.05
N ARG A 148 0.94 -43.78 4.77
CA ARG A 148 0.46 -45.10 4.35
C ARG A 148 1.56 -46.16 4.39
N ILE A 149 2.79 -45.82 3.98
CA ILE A 149 3.94 -46.71 4.11
C ILE A 149 4.21 -46.99 5.59
N ALA A 150 4.16 -45.98 6.47
CA ALA A 150 4.30 -46.18 7.91
C ALA A 150 3.21 -47.11 8.48
N ALA A 151 1.96 -47.00 8.01
CA ALA A 151 0.88 -47.90 8.40
C ALA A 151 1.07 -49.35 7.89
N VAL A 152 1.61 -49.53 6.68
CA VAL A 152 1.88 -50.86 6.09
C VAL A 152 3.08 -51.54 6.76
N VAL A 153 4.11 -50.78 7.14
CA VAL A 153 5.28 -51.30 7.87
C VAL A 153 4.87 -51.80 9.27
N ILE A 154 3.92 -51.14 9.93
CA ILE A 154 3.33 -51.63 11.19
C ILE A 154 2.46 -52.89 10.96
N GLY A 155 1.91 -53.07 9.76
CA GLY A 155 1.14 -54.24 9.33
C GLY A 155 1.95 -55.46 8.89
N GLY A 156 3.28 -55.44 8.98
CA GLY A 156 4.14 -56.62 8.85
C GLY A 156 4.47 -57.10 7.42
N ILE A 157 4.08 -56.38 6.36
CA ILE A 157 4.49 -56.72 4.99
C ILE A 157 5.67 -55.83 4.58
N VAL A 158 6.87 -56.42 4.58
CA VAL A 158 8.11 -55.78 4.10
C VAL A 158 8.06 -55.76 2.57
N PHE A 159 7.57 -54.68 1.98
CA PHE A 159 7.81 -54.39 0.58
C PHE A 159 9.17 -53.71 0.42
N ASP A 160 9.93 -54.15 -0.58
CA ASP A 160 11.16 -53.51 -0.99
C ASP A 160 10.85 -52.06 -1.45
N SER A 161 11.39 -51.10 -0.71
CA SER A 161 11.14 -49.65 -0.86
C SER A 161 11.43 -49.11 -2.26
N SER A 162 12.18 -49.86 -3.07
CA SER A 162 12.52 -49.53 -4.45
C SER A 162 11.30 -49.57 -5.39
N ILE A 163 10.41 -50.56 -5.28
CA ILE A 163 9.34 -50.80 -6.26
C ILE A 163 8.26 -49.70 -6.22
N VAL A 164 7.90 -49.22 -5.03
CA VAL A 164 6.90 -48.15 -4.87
C VAL A 164 7.38 -46.82 -5.46
N VAL A 165 8.70 -46.57 -5.41
CA VAL A 165 9.31 -45.38 -5.99
C VAL A 165 9.28 -45.45 -7.52
N TYR A 166 9.61 -46.60 -8.12
CA TYR A 166 9.60 -46.77 -9.59
C TYR A 166 8.20 -46.64 -10.22
N THR A 167 7.15 -47.15 -9.58
CA THR A 167 5.77 -46.99 -10.11
C THR A 167 5.30 -45.54 -10.01
N GLY A 168 5.71 -44.81 -8.98
CA GLY A 168 5.46 -43.36 -8.86
C GLY A 168 6.20 -42.55 -9.94
N ILE A 169 7.45 -42.93 -10.25
CA ILE A 169 8.26 -42.31 -11.32
C ILE A 169 7.56 -42.46 -12.67
N ALA A 170 7.14 -43.67 -13.05
CA ALA A 170 6.56 -43.95 -14.35
C ALA A 170 5.26 -43.17 -14.62
N ILE A 171 4.44 -42.97 -13.59
CA ILE A 171 3.17 -42.23 -13.70
C ILE A 171 3.45 -40.72 -13.85
N VAL A 172 4.36 -40.15 -13.06
CA VAL A 172 4.68 -38.72 -13.13
C VAL A 172 5.45 -38.39 -14.40
N SER A 173 6.43 -39.21 -14.80
CA SER A 173 7.18 -39.02 -16.05
C SER A 173 6.29 -39.22 -17.28
N GLY A 174 5.38 -40.18 -17.25
CA GLY A 174 4.41 -40.41 -18.32
C GLY A 174 3.47 -39.22 -18.54
N VAL A 175 2.99 -38.60 -17.46
CA VAL A 175 2.12 -37.41 -17.53
C VAL A 175 2.88 -36.17 -18.01
N VAL A 176 4.13 -35.98 -17.60
CA VAL A 176 4.94 -34.83 -18.03
C VAL A 176 5.37 -34.97 -19.50
N VAL A 177 5.83 -36.15 -19.92
CA VAL A 177 6.33 -36.36 -21.30
C VAL A 177 5.19 -36.35 -22.33
N SER A 178 4.03 -36.90 -22.01
CA SER A 178 2.87 -36.89 -22.93
C SER A 178 2.28 -35.49 -23.14
N PHE A 179 2.42 -34.58 -22.17
CA PHE A 179 1.84 -33.24 -22.27
C PHE A 179 2.72 -32.27 -23.08
N PHE A 180 4.05 -32.38 -22.98
CA PHE A 180 4.98 -31.50 -23.72
C PHE A 180 5.24 -31.95 -25.17
N GLY A 181 4.91 -33.20 -25.53
CA GLY A 181 5.05 -33.71 -26.89
C GLY A 181 4.06 -33.14 -27.92
N VAL A 182 3.01 -32.43 -27.49
CA VAL A 182 1.88 -32.04 -28.37
C VAL A 182 1.98 -30.59 -28.91
N VAL A 183 2.90 -29.75 -28.43
CA VAL A 183 2.98 -28.34 -28.88
C VAL A 183 4.35 -28.04 -29.49
N ALA A 184 4.51 -28.39 -30.77
CA ALA A 184 5.72 -28.16 -31.54
C ALA A 184 5.69 -26.78 -32.23
N GLY A 185 6.75 -25.99 -32.00
CA GLY A 185 7.02 -24.73 -32.70
C GLY A 185 6.91 -23.52 -31.78
N THR A 186 8.06 -22.98 -31.33
CA THR A 186 8.26 -21.82 -30.42
C THR A 186 7.91 -21.97 -28.94
N VAL A 187 6.91 -22.78 -28.54
CA VAL A 187 6.66 -23.13 -27.12
C VAL A 187 7.75 -24.05 -26.55
N ALA A 188 8.57 -24.64 -27.41
CA ALA A 188 9.61 -25.59 -27.03
C ALA A 188 10.67 -25.01 -26.09
N LEU A 189 10.99 -23.71 -26.14
CA LEU A 189 12.06 -23.15 -25.28
C LEU A 189 11.57 -22.86 -23.86
N VAL A 190 10.39 -22.24 -23.71
CA VAL A 190 9.75 -22.01 -22.40
C VAL A 190 9.24 -23.32 -21.80
N GLY A 191 8.66 -24.20 -22.64
CA GLY A 191 8.27 -25.55 -22.27
C GLY A 191 9.46 -26.45 -21.91
N ALA A 192 10.61 -26.31 -22.57
CA ALA A 192 11.83 -27.00 -22.18
C ALA A 192 12.41 -26.43 -20.88
N VAL A 193 12.42 -25.11 -20.66
CA VAL A 193 12.91 -24.54 -19.39
C VAL A 193 12.01 -24.94 -18.21
N ILE A 194 10.69 -24.89 -18.38
CA ILE A 194 9.73 -25.34 -17.35
C ILE A 194 9.77 -26.86 -17.20
N GLY A 195 9.89 -27.61 -18.30
CA GLY A 195 10.04 -29.07 -18.31
C GLY A 195 11.33 -29.53 -17.64
N VAL A 196 12.44 -28.82 -17.85
CA VAL A 196 13.73 -29.05 -17.19
C VAL A 196 13.67 -28.67 -15.71
N LEU A 197 13.06 -27.53 -15.35
CA LEU A 197 12.90 -27.15 -13.95
C LEU A 197 11.98 -28.11 -13.17
N THR A 198 10.87 -28.53 -13.77
CA THR A 198 9.95 -29.49 -13.16
C THR A 198 10.55 -30.88 -13.07
N SER A 199 11.27 -31.35 -14.09
CA SER A 199 12.01 -32.61 -14.03
C SER A 199 13.16 -32.56 -13.03
N ILE A 200 13.91 -31.46 -12.90
CA ILE A 200 14.95 -31.30 -11.86
C ILE A 200 14.34 -31.32 -10.45
N VAL A 201 13.20 -30.66 -10.22
CA VAL A 201 12.52 -30.67 -8.91
C VAL A 201 11.97 -32.06 -8.60
N VAL A 202 11.36 -32.72 -9.60
CA VAL A 202 10.82 -34.08 -9.47
C VAL A 202 11.96 -35.09 -9.23
N ILE A 203 13.08 -34.99 -9.96
CA ILE A 203 14.30 -35.79 -9.74
C ILE A 203 14.92 -35.51 -8.36
N ALA A 204 14.99 -34.25 -7.93
CA ALA A 204 15.54 -33.89 -6.62
C ALA A 204 14.69 -34.42 -5.45
N ILE A 205 13.37 -34.49 -5.64
CA ILE A 205 12.43 -35.07 -4.67
C ILE A 205 12.46 -36.61 -4.71
N LEU A 206 12.58 -37.21 -5.91
CA LEU A 206 12.52 -38.66 -6.12
C LEU A 206 13.82 -39.40 -5.78
N VAL A 207 14.97 -38.76 -5.97
CA VAL A 207 16.26 -39.43 -5.73
C VAL A 207 16.49 -39.69 -4.24
N GLY A 208 15.74 -39.04 -3.33
CA GLY A 208 15.58 -39.48 -1.93
C GLY A 208 16.85 -39.65 -1.09
N THR A 209 18.02 -39.36 -1.64
CA THR A 209 19.32 -39.75 -1.12
C THR A 209 20.29 -38.62 -1.38
N ASN A 210 20.79 -38.00 -0.31
CA ASN A 210 22.02 -37.18 -0.25
C ASN A 210 22.35 -36.31 -1.48
N LEU A 211 21.36 -35.82 -2.22
CA LEU A 211 21.59 -34.89 -3.30
C LEU A 211 22.14 -33.64 -2.64
N ASN A 212 23.43 -33.47 -2.92
CA ASN A 212 24.34 -32.53 -2.31
C ASN A 212 23.58 -31.22 -2.02
N ASN A 213 23.69 -30.73 -0.78
CA ASN A 213 22.96 -29.59 -0.23
C ASN A 213 22.90 -28.36 -1.18
N TRP A 214 23.77 -28.28 -2.17
CA TRP A 214 23.83 -27.23 -3.16
C TRP A 214 22.65 -27.16 -4.16
N ILE A 215 22.11 -28.27 -4.69
CA ILE A 215 21.01 -28.22 -5.70
C ILE A 215 19.71 -27.78 -5.04
N THR A 216 19.41 -28.33 -3.86
CA THR A 216 18.24 -27.92 -3.07
C THR A 216 18.35 -26.46 -2.63
N LYS A 217 19.55 -25.99 -2.24
CA LYS A 217 19.81 -24.58 -1.94
C LYS A 217 19.66 -23.68 -3.16
N LEU A 218 20.15 -24.10 -4.33
CA LEU A 218 20.06 -23.35 -5.58
C LEU A 218 18.60 -23.25 -6.06
N LEU A 219 17.85 -24.34 -6.02
CA LEU A 219 16.41 -24.35 -6.28
C LEU A 219 15.64 -23.47 -5.29
N THR A 220 15.98 -23.54 -3.99
CA THR A 220 15.35 -22.69 -2.97
C THR A 220 15.66 -21.22 -3.22
N LEU A 221 16.91 -20.87 -3.56
CA LEU A 221 17.29 -19.50 -3.90
C LEU A 221 16.56 -18.99 -5.15
N PHE A 222 16.37 -19.85 -6.15
CA PHE A 222 15.64 -19.52 -7.37
C PHE A 222 14.13 -19.36 -7.14
N LEU A 223 13.51 -20.23 -6.33
CA LEU A 223 12.08 -20.21 -6.04
C LEU A 223 11.70 -19.23 -4.91
N ALA A 224 12.65 -18.79 -4.09
CA ALA A 224 12.39 -17.90 -2.96
C ALA A 224 11.77 -16.54 -3.36
N PRO A 225 12.28 -15.82 -4.38
CA PRO A 225 11.68 -14.56 -4.83
C PRO A 225 10.23 -14.73 -5.28
N PHE A 226 9.96 -15.84 -5.94
CA PHE A 226 8.64 -16.21 -6.42
C PHE A 226 7.66 -16.46 -5.26
N VAL A 227 8.05 -17.31 -4.29
CA VAL A 227 7.29 -17.53 -3.03
C VAL A 227 7.09 -16.24 -2.27
N ALA A 228 8.10 -15.38 -2.26
CA ALA A 228 8.01 -14.08 -1.64
C ALA A 228 6.95 -13.19 -2.30
N ILE A 229 6.96 -13.10 -3.63
CA ILE A 229 6.02 -12.31 -4.41
C ILE A 229 4.59 -12.81 -4.21
N GLY A 230 4.34 -14.12 -4.30
CA GLY A 230 2.97 -14.61 -4.11
C GLY A 230 2.48 -14.49 -2.66
N GLY A 231 3.36 -14.68 -1.67
CA GLY A 231 3.02 -14.39 -0.27
C GLY A 231 2.67 -12.92 -0.04
N TRP A 232 3.41 -12.01 -0.70
CA TRP A 232 3.15 -10.59 -0.70
C TRP A 232 1.82 -10.24 -1.39
N LEU A 233 1.58 -10.73 -2.62
CA LEU A 233 0.32 -10.52 -3.35
C LEU A 233 -0.88 -11.03 -2.57
N PHE A 234 -0.78 -12.24 -2.00
CA PHE A 234 -1.81 -12.79 -1.14
C PHE A 234 -2.09 -11.87 0.05
N SER A 235 -1.04 -11.33 0.69
CA SER A 235 -1.20 -10.38 1.80
C SER A 235 -1.93 -9.09 1.37
N ILE A 236 -1.70 -8.62 0.14
CA ILE A 236 -2.42 -7.46 -0.42
C ILE A 236 -3.89 -7.80 -0.63
N ILE A 237 -4.19 -8.95 -1.26
CA ILE A 237 -5.56 -9.38 -1.49
C ILE A 237 -6.33 -9.46 -0.18
N VAL A 238 -5.76 -10.12 0.84
CA VAL A 238 -6.38 -10.21 2.18
C VAL A 238 -6.64 -8.82 2.77
N ARG A 239 -5.66 -7.90 2.68
CA ARG A 239 -5.81 -6.53 3.18
C ARG A 239 -6.93 -5.79 2.45
N VAL A 240 -6.88 -5.77 1.12
CA VAL A 240 -7.84 -5.06 0.27
C VAL A 240 -9.24 -5.59 0.53
N SER A 241 -9.43 -6.91 0.47
CA SER A 241 -10.71 -7.55 0.76
C SER A 241 -11.24 -7.19 2.15
N ALA A 242 -10.40 -7.28 3.19
CA ALA A 242 -10.82 -6.96 4.55
C ALA A 242 -11.14 -5.45 4.74
N THR A 243 -10.42 -4.56 4.06
CA THR A 243 -10.70 -3.12 4.10
C THR A 243 -11.97 -2.75 3.34
N LEU A 244 -12.23 -3.39 2.19
CA LEU A 244 -13.43 -3.13 1.38
C LEU A 244 -14.72 -3.57 2.10
N LEU A 245 -14.66 -4.59 2.95
CA LEU A 245 -15.80 -5.00 3.79
C LEU A 245 -16.13 -3.96 4.88
N HIS A 246 -15.19 -3.09 5.26
CA HIS A 246 -15.32 -2.17 6.39
C HIS A 246 -14.96 -0.72 6.05
N VAL A 247 -15.23 -0.27 4.82
CA VAL A 247 -14.89 1.09 4.36
C VAL A 247 -15.38 2.20 5.30
N PRO A 248 -16.64 2.21 5.78
CA PRO A 248 -17.10 3.29 6.66
C PRO A 248 -16.33 3.37 7.98
N ALA A 249 -16.00 2.22 8.57
CA ALA A 249 -15.17 2.15 9.76
C ALA A 249 -13.74 2.63 9.44
N GLY A 250 -13.15 2.14 8.35
CA GLY A 250 -11.83 2.54 7.86
C GLY A 250 -11.69 4.05 7.65
N LEU A 251 -12.71 4.72 7.09
CA LEU A 251 -12.70 6.16 6.87
C LEU A 251 -12.58 6.95 8.18
N SER A 252 -13.16 6.45 9.27
CA SER A 252 -13.04 7.09 10.59
C SER A 252 -11.64 6.98 11.20
N TYR A 253 -10.88 5.95 10.82
CA TYR A 253 -9.49 5.71 11.26
C TYR A 253 -8.45 6.23 10.26
N LEU A 254 -8.85 6.62 9.04
CA LEU A 254 -7.96 7.02 7.94
C LEU A 254 -6.89 8.03 8.39
N ALA A 255 -7.31 9.13 9.01
CA ALA A 255 -6.39 10.16 9.48
C ALA A 255 -5.47 9.66 10.60
N GLU A 256 -5.95 8.76 11.46
CA GLU A 256 -5.14 8.17 12.54
C GLU A 256 -4.04 7.30 11.99
N ASN A 257 -4.42 6.37 11.12
CA ASN A 257 -3.51 5.42 10.51
C ASN A 257 -2.46 6.15 9.67
N TRP A 258 -2.87 7.21 8.98
CA TRP A 258 -1.94 8.05 8.23
C TRP A 258 -0.94 8.74 9.15
N LYS A 259 -1.40 9.38 10.23
CA LYS A 259 -0.51 9.99 11.24
C LYS A 259 0.43 8.96 11.87
N GLU A 260 -0.09 7.78 12.22
CA GLU A 260 0.69 6.70 12.82
C GLU A 260 1.80 6.21 11.88
N ASN A 261 1.45 5.94 10.62
CA ASN A 261 2.43 5.50 9.62
C ASN A 261 3.50 6.55 9.33
N LEU A 262 3.14 7.83 9.30
CA LEU A 262 4.10 8.89 8.98
C LEU A 262 5.01 9.26 10.15
N PHE A 263 4.42 9.50 11.32
CA PHE A 263 5.09 10.18 12.42
C PHE A 263 5.39 9.29 13.61
N ILE A 264 4.75 8.13 13.75
CA ILE A 264 4.91 7.26 14.91
C ILE A 264 5.77 6.04 14.55
N ILE A 265 5.48 5.41 13.40
CA ILE A 265 6.16 4.22 12.90
C ILE A 265 7.40 4.65 12.11
N ASP A 266 8.56 4.18 12.56
CA ASP A 266 9.87 4.42 11.92
C ASP A 266 10.38 3.17 11.16
N PRO A 267 11.54 3.22 10.48
CA PRO A 267 12.09 2.08 9.73
C PRO A 267 12.41 0.87 10.60
N TRP A 268 12.65 1.09 11.90
CA TRP A 268 13.00 0.04 12.84
C TRP A 268 11.79 -0.78 13.29
N HIS A 269 10.58 -0.27 13.09
CA HIS A 269 9.39 -1.05 13.29
C HIS A 269 9.26 -2.10 12.18
N PRO A 270 9.30 -3.41 12.51
CA PRO A 270 9.36 -4.46 11.51
C PRO A 270 8.13 -4.37 10.59
N PRO A 271 8.31 -4.51 9.27
CA PRO A 271 7.19 -4.62 8.36
C PRO A 271 6.37 -5.87 8.70
N VAL A 272 5.05 -5.71 8.76
CA VAL A 272 4.10 -6.80 9.03
C VAL A 272 3.41 -7.13 7.71
N LEU A 273 3.40 -8.40 7.27
CA LEU A 273 2.70 -8.81 6.04
C LEU A 273 1.19 -8.65 6.14
N ILE A 274 0.59 -9.16 7.21
CA ILE A 274 -0.85 -9.10 7.43
C ILE A 274 -1.08 -8.36 8.75
N PRO A 275 -1.65 -7.15 8.70
CA PRO A 275 -1.82 -6.34 9.90
C PRO A 275 -2.63 -7.12 10.94
N GLY A 276 -2.18 -7.08 12.20
CA GLY A 276 -2.78 -7.83 13.28
C GLY A 276 -2.21 -9.23 13.53
N ILE A 277 -1.35 -9.78 12.65
CA ILE A 277 -0.71 -11.08 12.87
C ILE A 277 0.79 -10.89 13.10
N LYS A 278 1.20 -10.73 14.37
CA LYS A 278 2.62 -10.51 14.75
C LYS A 278 3.54 -11.70 14.37
N LYS A 279 2.99 -12.92 14.37
CA LYS A 279 3.65 -14.17 13.95
C LYS A 279 4.22 -14.16 12.54
N LEU A 280 3.72 -13.28 11.68
CA LEU A 280 4.18 -13.11 10.29
C LEU A 280 5.06 -11.86 10.15
N SER A 281 5.77 -11.48 11.22
CA SER A 281 6.80 -10.44 11.17
C SER A 281 8.16 -11.04 10.84
N GLY A 282 9.00 -10.30 10.12
CA GLY A 282 10.30 -10.80 9.67
C GLY A 282 11.20 -11.21 10.84
N GLN A 283 11.08 -10.50 11.97
CA GLN A 283 11.86 -10.77 13.17
C GLN A 283 11.43 -12.07 13.86
N GLU A 284 10.12 -12.34 13.99
CA GLU A 284 9.66 -13.61 14.55
C GLU A 284 10.02 -14.80 13.64
N LEU A 285 9.93 -14.64 12.32
CA LEU A 285 10.37 -15.67 11.36
C LEU A 285 11.86 -15.96 11.49
N LEU A 286 12.69 -14.91 11.63
CA LEU A 286 14.14 -15.06 11.81
C LEU A 286 14.48 -15.75 13.13
N ASN A 287 13.79 -15.39 14.22
CA ASN A 287 14.03 -15.95 15.55
C ASN A 287 13.60 -17.41 15.66
N ASN A 288 12.55 -17.82 14.94
CA ASN A 288 12.05 -19.19 14.95
C ASN A 288 12.86 -20.14 14.04
N TYR A 289 13.73 -19.60 13.17
CA TYR A 289 14.50 -20.41 12.24
C TYR A 289 15.85 -20.82 12.85
N GLN A 290 16.08 -22.13 12.98
CA GLN A 290 17.37 -22.66 13.39
C GLN A 290 18.32 -22.68 12.19
N PHE A 291 19.41 -21.92 12.26
CA PHE A 291 20.38 -21.81 11.17
C PHE A 291 21.41 -22.95 11.21
N GLY A 292 21.46 -23.76 10.15
CA GLY A 292 22.46 -24.83 9.99
C GLY A 292 23.85 -24.33 9.58
N GLY A 293 23.95 -23.19 8.89
CA GLY A 293 25.23 -22.58 8.48
C GLY A 293 25.10 -21.20 7.85
N VAL A 294 26.22 -20.62 7.39
CA VAL A 294 26.27 -19.27 6.78
C VAL A 294 25.43 -19.20 5.51
N ALA A 295 25.51 -20.22 4.64
CA ALA A 295 24.71 -20.28 3.41
C ALA A 295 23.20 -20.25 3.70
N ASP A 296 22.75 -20.91 4.78
CA ASP A 296 21.34 -20.93 5.15
C ASP A 296 20.89 -19.56 5.68
N ARG A 297 21.76 -18.87 6.43
CA ARG A 297 21.51 -17.48 6.86
C ARG A 297 21.37 -16.55 5.66
N VAL A 298 22.28 -16.62 4.69
CA VAL A 298 22.23 -15.78 3.49
C VAL A 298 20.95 -16.04 2.69
N SER A 299 20.59 -17.31 2.48
CA SER A 299 19.36 -17.67 1.76
C SER A 299 18.09 -17.19 2.46
N VAL A 300 17.99 -17.39 3.79
CA VAL A 300 16.84 -16.92 4.57
C VAL A 300 16.76 -15.40 4.60
N VAL A 301 17.88 -14.71 4.81
CA VAL A 301 17.93 -13.24 4.79
C VAL A 301 17.57 -12.71 3.40
N GLY A 302 18.07 -13.33 2.32
CA GLY A 302 17.70 -13.01 0.95
C GLY A 302 16.21 -13.19 0.70
N MET A 303 15.63 -14.32 1.12
CA MET A 303 14.19 -14.57 1.02
C MET A 303 13.37 -13.53 1.79
N LEU A 304 13.74 -13.25 3.05
CA LEU A 304 13.08 -12.23 3.86
C LEU A 304 13.22 -10.84 3.20
N PHE A 305 14.37 -10.52 2.63
CA PHE A 305 14.57 -9.28 1.88
C PHE A 305 13.57 -9.19 0.72
N PHE A 306 13.41 -10.23 -0.11
CA PHE A 306 12.43 -10.21 -1.20
C PHE A 306 10.97 -10.15 -0.72
N ILE A 307 10.64 -10.77 0.41
CA ILE A 307 9.29 -10.72 1.00
C ILE A 307 8.95 -9.31 1.50
N TYR A 308 9.90 -8.70 2.22
CA TYR A 308 9.65 -7.46 2.97
C TYR A 308 10.07 -6.21 2.20
N LEU A 309 10.94 -6.30 1.19
CA LEU A 309 11.33 -5.16 0.36
C LEU A 309 10.11 -4.48 -0.29
N PRO A 310 9.16 -5.19 -0.92
CA PRO A 310 7.95 -4.56 -1.45
C PRO A 310 7.15 -3.82 -0.36
N ILE A 311 7.14 -4.33 0.87
CA ILE A 311 6.42 -3.73 2.00
C ILE A 311 7.14 -2.47 2.51
N LEU A 312 8.47 -2.47 2.51
CA LEU A 312 9.30 -1.31 2.86
C LEU A 312 9.19 -0.22 1.80
N LEU A 313 9.37 -0.57 0.52
CA LEU A 313 9.17 0.35 -0.60
C LEU A 313 7.76 0.95 -0.56
N TYR A 314 6.77 0.11 -0.27
CA TYR A 314 5.41 0.57 -0.10
C TYR A 314 5.22 1.51 1.11
N ARG A 315 5.88 1.27 2.24
CA ARG A 315 5.87 2.19 3.39
C ARG A 315 6.45 3.55 3.01
N TRP A 316 7.58 3.57 2.31
CA TRP A 316 8.16 4.81 1.78
C TRP A 316 7.26 5.48 0.75
N SER A 317 6.54 4.69 -0.05
CA SER A 317 5.48 5.17 -0.95
C SER A 317 4.39 5.93 -0.21
N ILE A 318 3.88 5.41 0.90
CA ILE A 318 2.91 6.16 1.73
C ILE A 318 3.56 7.43 2.30
N LYS A 319 4.81 7.35 2.77
CA LYS A 319 5.50 8.51 3.35
C LYS A 319 5.74 9.63 2.35
N SER A 320 6.05 9.29 1.11
CA SER A 320 6.24 10.26 0.04
C SER A 320 4.95 10.99 -0.34
N THR A 321 3.77 10.37 -0.12
CA THR A 321 2.47 11.04 -0.35
C THR A 321 2.09 12.08 0.71
N PHE A 322 2.99 12.39 1.66
CA PHE A 322 2.75 13.42 2.68
C PHE A 322 2.33 14.77 2.08
N TRP A 323 2.97 15.22 1.00
CA TRP A 323 2.68 16.52 0.38
C TRP A 323 1.26 16.65 -0.19
N PHE A 324 0.59 15.54 -0.46
CA PHE A 324 -0.80 15.54 -0.93
C PHE A 324 -1.77 15.29 0.22
N TYR A 325 -1.46 14.32 1.08
CA TYR A 325 -2.33 13.90 2.18
C TYR A 325 -2.16 14.69 3.46
N TRP A 326 -1.26 15.69 3.52
CA TRP A 326 -1.10 16.51 4.71
C TRP A 326 -2.41 17.17 5.21
N PRO A 327 -3.44 17.48 4.37
CA PRO A 327 -4.71 17.95 4.90
C PRO A 327 -5.41 16.94 5.81
N LEU A 328 -5.11 15.64 5.73
CA LEU A 328 -5.58 14.65 6.71
C LEU A 328 -5.15 14.99 8.14
N LEU A 329 -4.08 15.78 8.33
CA LEU A 329 -3.74 16.31 9.65
C LEU A 329 -4.88 17.11 10.26
N TYR A 330 -5.70 17.80 9.47
CA TYR A 330 -6.86 18.56 9.94
C TYR A 330 -7.98 17.67 10.44
N ILE A 331 -8.11 16.46 9.90
CA ILE A 331 -9.13 15.52 10.34
C ILE A 331 -8.70 14.93 11.69
N GLN A 332 -9.48 15.22 12.72
CA GLN A 332 -9.33 14.51 13.99
C GLN A 332 -10.05 13.19 13.91
N SER A 333 -9.26 12.13 13.74
CA SER A 333 -9.67 10.77 14.05
C SER A 333 -9.87 10.65 15.56
N GLY A 334 -11.05 10.24 15.96
CA GLY A 334 -11.39 10.08 17.36
C GLY A 334 -12.82 10.48 17.60
N GLN A 335 -13.61 9.54 18.12
CA GLN A 335 -14.77 9.89 18.91
C GLN A 335 -14.26 10.74 20.07
N LEU A 336 -14.30 12.07 19.91
CA LEU A 336 -14.31 12.97 21.06
C LEU A 336 -15.41 12.41 21.95
N ASN A 337 -15.00 11.73 23.03
CA ASN A 337 -15.92 11.03 23.90
C ASN A 337 -17.04 12.01 24.19
N LYS A 338 -18.29 11.61 23.96
CA LYS A 338 -19.45 12.53 24.04
C LYS A 338 -19.51 13.25 25.39
N ASP A 339 -18.80 12.70 26.38
CA ASP A 339 -18.73 13.11 27.78
C ASP A 339 -17.44 13.85 28.17
N ILE A 340 -16.49 14.10 27.25
CA ILE A 340 -15.41 15.04 27.56
C ILE A 340 -16.08 16.40 27.80
N GLU A 341 -16.06 16.85 29.06
CA GLU A 341 -16.76 18.07 29.46
C GLU A 341 -16.33 19.21 28.52
N LYS A 342 -17.30 20.02 28.09
CA LYS A 342 -17.11 20.93 26.94
C LYS A 342 -16.01 21.97 27.17
N HIS A 343 -15.61 22.23 28.42
CA HIS A 343 -14.43 23.03 28.78
C HIS A 343 -13.11 22.34 28.38
N TYR A 344 -13.00 21.02 28.53
CA TYR A 344 -11.84 20.27 28.06
C TYR A 344 -11.69 20.33 26.54
N PHE A 345 -12.77 20.46 25.77
CA PHE A 345 -12.64 20.54 24.30
C PHE A 345 -11.90 21.79 23.83
N VAL A 346 -12.25 22.97 24.33
CA VAL A 346 -11.58 24.23 23.97
C VAL A 346 -10.13 24.24 24.49
N ASN A 347 -9.92 23.80 25.73
CA ASN A 347 -8.58 23.70 26.32
C ASN A 347 -7.70 22.67 25.61
N TYR A 348 -8.30 21.56 25.15
CA TYR A 348 -7.63 20.56 24.34
C TYR A 348 -7.17 21.18 23.03
N LEU A 349 -8.05 21.83 22.27
CA LEU A 349 -7.68 22.48 21.00
C LEU A 349 -6.58 23.54 21.21
N LYS A 350 -6.65 24.35 22.26
CA LYS A 350 -5.63 25.37 22.55
C LYS A 350 -4.24 24.78 22.85
N LYS A 351 -4.18 23.69 23.63
CA LYS A 351 -2.91 23.11 24.11
C LYS A 351 -2.33 22.03 23.20
N HIS A 352 -3.07 21.58 22.19
CA HIS A 352 -2.63 20.47 21.35
C HIS A 352 -1.57 20.94 20.33
N PRO A 353 -0.36 20.35 20.31
CA PRO A 353 0.71 20.79 19.40
C PRO A 353 0.35 20.58 17.92
N LEU A 354 -0.51 19.59 17.62
CA LEU A 354 -1.00 19.42 16.26
C LEU A 354 -1.87 20.60 15.79
N GLU A 355 -2.56 21.33 16.66
CA GLU A 355 -3.31 22.52 16.23
C GLU A 355 -2.38 23.67 15.84
N GLN A 356 -1.23 23.81 16.52
CA GLN A 356 -0.20 24.76 16.13
C GLN A 356 0.42 24.39 14.78
N LEU A 357 0.68 23.09 14.56
CA LEU A 357 1.14 22.59 13.27
C LEU A 357 0.09 22.82 12.17
N ARG A 358 -1.19 22.55 12.45
CA ARG A 358 -2.32 22.82 11.52
C ARG A 358 -2.37 24.30 11.16
N LEU A 359 -2.22 25.20 12.13
CA LEU A 359 -2.19 26.64 11.89
C LEU A 359 -1.00 27.03 10.99
N LEU A 360 0.20 26.55 11.32
CA LEU A 360 1.40 26.81 10.52
C LEU A 360 1.21 26.35 9.07
N LEU A 361 0.67 25.15 8.87
CA LEU A 361 0.43 24.61 7.53
C LEU A 361 -0.70 25.36 6.79
N ALA A 362 -1.73 25.84 7.50
CA ALA A 362 -2.77 26.70 6.92
C ALA A 362 -2.18 28.03 6.44
N LEU A 363 -1.28 28.64 7.22
CA LEU A 363 -0.56 29.86 6.84
C LEU A 363 0.34 29.62 5.64
N ILE A 364 1.13 28.54 5.65
CA ILE A 364 1.97 28.16 4.51
C ILE A 364 1.12 27.96 3.26
N THR A 365 -0.05 27.31 3.39
CA THR A 365 -0.97 27.10 2.27
C THR A 365 -1.50 28.41 1.71
N LEU A 366 -1.91 29.35 2.57
CA LEU A 366 -2.32 30.67 2.10
C LEU A 366 -1.18 31.38 1.37
N VAL A 367 0.02 31.41 1.95
CA VAL A 367 1.19 32.03 1.33
C VAL A 367 1.51 31.41 -0.03
N LEU A 368 1.50 30.09 -0.13
CA LEU A 368 1.74 29.37 -1.39
C LEU A 368 0.64 29.64 -2.40
N MET A 369 -0.64 29.65 -1.99
CA MET A 369 -1.75 29.98 -2.89
C MET A 369 -1.63 31.40 -3.41
N PHE A 370 -1.37 32.39 -2.53
CA PHE A 370 -1.13 33.76 -2.95
C PHE A 370 0.06 33.85 -3.90
N TYR A 371 1.16 33.17 -3.60
CA TYR A 371 2.33 33.13 -4.48
C TYR A 371 2.01 32.56 -5.87
N THR A 372 1.22 31.49 -5.95
CA THR A 372 0.81 30.89 -7.23
C THR A 372 -0.22 31.71 -8.00
N SER A 373 -0.98 32.57 -7.31
CA SER A 373 -1.98 33.47 -7.92
C SER A 373 -1.40 34.79 -8.41
N VAL A 374 -0.12 35.09 -8.10
CA VAL A 374 0.54 36.28 -8.63
C VAL A 374 0.92 36.03 -10.08
N SER A 375 0.37 36.86 -10.98
CA SER A 375 0.76 36.89 -12.39
C SER A 375 2.24 37.26 -12.51
N LYS A 376 3.05 36.35 -13.06
CA LYS A 376 4.50 36.57 -13.22
C LYS A 376 4.80 37.77 -14.12
N GLY A 377 3.96 38.03 -15.12
CA GLY A 377 4.09 39.18 -16.02
C GLY A 377 3.89 40.49 -15.27
N ASP A 378 2.73 40.62 -14.61
CA ASP A 378 2.38 41.83 -13.85
C ASP A 378 3.38 42.10 -12.72
N PHE A 379 3.92 41.05 -12.10
CA PHE A 379 4.94 41.19 -11.07
C PHE A 379 6.23 41.82 -11.59
N ILE A 380 6.68 41.43 -12.79
CA ILE A 380 7.89 41.99 -13.42
C ILE A 380 7.65 43.45 -13.78
N ASP A 381 6.48 43.77 -14.33
CA ASP A 381 6.12 45.12 -14.74
C ASP A 381 5.99 46.08 -13.54
N ILE A 382 5.33 45.66 -12.47
CA ILE A 382 5.20 46.43 -11.22
C ILE A 382 6.57 46.65 -10.57
N ARG A 383 7.43 45.63 -10.57
CA ARG A 383 8.78 45.75 -10.01
C ARG A 383 9.64 46.73 -10.78
N SER A 384 9.47 46.81 -12.10
CA SER A 384 10.20 47.75 -12.95
C SER A 384 9.74 49.20 -12.74
N THR A 385 8.45 49.43 -12.46
CA THR A 385 7.87 50.77 -12.35
C THR A 385 7.97 51.36 -10.95
N ASN A 386 7.83 50.57 -9.89
CA ASN A 386 7.83 51.06 -8.50
C ASN A 386 8.54 50.10 -7.54
N PRO A 387 9.89 50.05 -7.53
CA PRO A 387 10.65 49.20 -6.62
C PRO A 387 10.58 49.76 -5.18
N GLY A 388 9.54 49.40 -4.44
CA GLY A 388 9.44 49.74 -3.01
C GLY A 388 8.03 49.77 -2.44
N ILE A 389 6.99 49.83 -3.29
CA ILE A 389 5.61 49.86 -2.81
C ILE A 389 5.05 48.44 -2.80
N LEU A 390 4.75 47.89 -1.62
CA LEU A 390 4.17 46.54 -1.46
C LEU A 390 2.71 46.45 -1.92
N PHE A 391 1.98 47.55 -1.91
CA PHE A 391 0.54 47.57 -2.17
C PHE A 391 0.16 47.18 -3.62
N PRO A 392 0.83 47.67 -4.68
CA PRO A 392 0.59 47.21 -6.05
C PRO A 392 0.75 45.69 -6.23
N TYR A 393 1.68 45.06 -5.49
CA TYR A 393 1.83 43.61 -5.55
C TYR A 393 0.63 42.86 -4.96
N LEU A 394 -0.06 43.42 -3.96
CA LEU A 394 -1.32 42.85 -3.45
C LEU A 394 -2.46 42.97 -4.48
N LEU A 395 -2.46 44.01 -5.31
CA LEU A 395 -3.43 44.18 -6.39
C LEU A 395 -3.15 43.26 -7.59
N SER A 396 -1.92 42.78 -7.76
CA SER A 396 -1.54 41.82 -8.81
C SER A 396 -1.99 40.38 -8.54
N ILE A 397 -2.63 40.14 -7.39
CA ILE A 397 -3.18 38.84 -7.04
C ILE A 397 -4.47 38.65 -7.81
N ASP A 398 -4.43 37.81 -8.84
CA ASP A 398 -5.64 37.43 -9.56
C ASP A 398 -6.35 36.30 -8.80
N LEU A 399 -7.31 36.69 -7.96
CA LEU A 399 -8.15 35.73 -7.24
C LEU A 399 -9.07 34.93 -8.17
N LEU A 400 -9.36 35.44 -9.39
CA LEU A 400 -10.15 34.72 -10.39
C LEU A 400 -9.33 33.63 -11.08
N ALA A 401 -8.00 33.73 -11.06
CA ALA A 401 -7.11 32.68 -11.53
C ALA A 401 -7.13 31.42 -10.63
N ILE A 402 -7.64 31.52 -9.39
CA ILE A 402 -7.76 30.38 -8.48
C ILE A 402 -8.75 29.36 -9.03
N LYS A 403 -8.25 28.18 -9.37
CA LYS A 403 -9.04 27.12 -9.98
C LYS A 403 -10.09 26.56 -9.02
N PRO A 404 -11.28 26.16 -9.48
CA PRO A 404 -12.37 25.60 -8.67
C PRO A 404 -11.93 24.58 -7.61
N TRP A 405 -11.03 23.65 -7.93
CA TRP A 405 -10.57 22.65 -6.96
C TRP A 405 -9.73 23.23 -5.80
N GLN A 406 -9.02 24.34 -6.02
CA GLN A 406 -8.17 24.99 -5.02
C GLN A 406 -9.00 25.67 -3.93
N TRP A 407 -10.26 26.01 -4.22
CA TRP A 407 -11.18 26.62 -3.24
C TRP A 407 -11.40 25.74 -2.01
N PHE A 408 -11.36 24.41 -2.15
CA PHE A 408 -11.48 23.51 -1.00
C PHE A 408 -10.29 23.61 -0.05
N GLN A 409 -9.07 23.74 -0.60
CA GLN A 409 -7.85 23.91 0.16
C GLN A 409 -7.80 25.31 0.81
N LEU A 410 -8.18 26.35 0.07
CA LEU A 410 -8.31 27.72 0.59
C LEU A 410 -9.31 27.78 1.74
N THR A 411 -10.50 27.22 1.54
CA THR A 411 -11.55 27.17 2.56
C THR A 411 -11.08 26.41 3.80
N THR A 412 -10.37 25.30 3.63
CA THR A 412 -9.78 24.54 4.75
C THR A 412 -8.78 25.38 5.55
N ALA A 413 -7.90 26.10 4.86
CA ALA A 413 -6.90 26.96 5.50
C ALA A 413 -7.55 28.13 6.26
N LEU A 414 -8.51 28.82 5.63
CA LEU A 414 -9.26 29.93 6.25
C LEU A 414 -10.06 29.47 7.47
N LEU A 415 -10.78 28.34 7.36
CA LEU A 415 -11.52 27.76 8.49
C LEU A 415 -10.58 27.37 9.63
N THR A 416 -9.37 26.91 9.34
CA THR A 416 -8.37 26.58 10.37
C THR A 416 -7.92 27.81 11.14
N ILE A 417 -7.57 28.89 10.45
CA ILE A 417 -7.16 30.15 11.08
C ILE A 417 -8.32 30.73 11.90
N PHE A 418 -9.52 30.75 11.32
CA PHE A 418 -10.72 31.21 12.00
C PHE A 418 -11.01 30.39 13.27
N LEU A 419 -10.92 29.06 13.20
CA LEU A 419 -11.07 28.18 14.37
C LEU A 419 -10.03 28.49 15.44
N TRP A 420 -8.77 28.69 15.05
CA TRP A 420 -7.70 29.02 16.00
C TRP A 420 -7.99 30.33 16.74
N LEU A 421 -8.36 31.39 16.00
CA LEU A 421 -8.75 32.69 16.57
C LEU A 421 -9.96 32.54 17.51
N LYS A 422 -11.01 31.83 17.08
CA LYS A 422 -12.22 31.63 17.90
C LYS A 422 -11.96 30.80 19.15
N VAL A 423 -11.17 29.74 19.06
CA VAL A 423 -10.75 28.93 20.21
C VAL A 423 -9.97 29.78 21.21
N TRP A 424 -9.09 30.66 20.72
CA TRP A 424 -8.34 31.59 21.56
C TRP A 424 -9.25 32.57 22.29
N THR A 425 -10.15 33.26 21.58
CA THR A 425 -11.11 34.19 22.17
C THR A 425 -12.00 33.51 23.21
N VAL A 426 -12.60 32.36 22.86
CA VAL A 426 -13.48 31.61 23.77
C VAL A 426 -12.71 31.09 24.98
N SER A 427 -11.43 30.70 24.83
CA SER A 427 -10.61 30.32 25.97
C SER A 427 -10.42 31.48 26.95
N ILE A 428 -10.16 32.70 26.47
CA ILE A 428 -10.01 33.88 27.34
C ILE A 428 -11.34 34.17 28.06
N GLU A 429 -12.46 34.10 27.35
CA GLU A 429 -13.80 34.29 27.94
C GLU A 429 -14.11 33.24 29.01
N LEU A 430 -13.72 31.97 28.77
CA LEU A 430 -13.89 30.87 29.72
C LEU A 430 -13.04 31.04 30.98
N ASP A 431 -11.82 31.56 30.85
CA ASP A 431 -10.95 31.84 31.99
C ASP A 431 -11.49 33.03 32.83
N SER A 432 -12.21 33.98 32.21
CA SER A 432 -12.87 35.13 32.86
C SER A 432 -14.24 34.81 33.49
N ALA A 433 -14.44 33.56 33.92
CA ALA A 433 -15.73 32.87 34.13
C ALA A 433 -16.82 33.58 34.95
N GLU A 434 -16.50 34.57 35.78
CA GLU A 434 -17.50 35.31 36.57
C GLU A 434 -18.45 36.17 35.72
N LYS A 435 -18.03 36.62 34.53
CA LYS A 435 -18.76 37.67 33.80
C LYS A 435 -19.78 37.18 32.78
N TYR A 436 -19.70 35.92 32.34
CA TYR A 436 -20.50 35.41 31.22
C TYR A 436 -21.38 34.20 31.57
N GLY A 437 -22.68 34.33 31.29
CA GLY A 437 -23.68 33.29 31.53
C GLY A 437 -23.37 31.97 30.80
N GLN A 438 -23.67 30.84 31.46
CA GLN A 438 -23.40 29.48 30.95
C GLN A 438 -23.99 29.24 29.54
N LYS A 439 -25.17 29.81 29.26
CA LYS A 439 -25.88 29.72 27.96
C LYS A 439 -25.06 30.27 26.78
N TYR A 440 -24.40 31.41 26.96
CA TYR A 440 -23.57 32.03 25.93
C TYR A 440 -22.38 31.13 25.58
N ARG A 441 -21.70 30.59 26.60
CA ARG A 441 -20.57 29.66 26.45
C ARG A 441 -20.97 28.40 25.66
N TRP A 442 -22.16 27.87 25.90
CA TRP A 442 -22.67 26.70 25.18
C TRP A 442 -22.84 26.97 23.68
N ASN A 443 -23.33 28.15 23.30
CA ASN A 443 -23.54 28.51 21.90
C ASN A 443 -22.21 28.67 21.16
N GLN A 444 -21.20 29.27 21.80
CA GLN A 444 -19.86 29.41 21.22
C GLN A 444 -19.19 28.05 20.96
N VAL A 445 -19.25 27.12 21.93
CA VAL A 445 -18.69 25.77 21.75
C VAL A 445 -19.44 24.99 20.66
N LYS A 446 -20.76 25.13 20.57
CA LYS A 446 -21.55 24.53 19.48
C LYS A 446 -21.12 25.10 18.12
N PHE A 447 -20.94 26.42 18.03
CA PHE A 447 -20.49 27.07 16.80
C PHE A 447 -19.08 26.60 16.38
N ILE A 448 -18.11 26.56 17.30
CA ILE A 448 -16.77 26.00 17.04
C ILE A 448 -16.89 24.57 16.49
N ARG A 449 -17.76 23.73 17.06
CA ARG A 449 -17.98 22.35 16.58
C ARG A 449 -18.54 22.30 15.16
N VAL A 450 -19.45 23.20 14.79
CA VAL A 450 -20.00 23.27 13.41
C VAL A 450 -18.91 23.66 12.43
N VAL A 451 -18.16 24.72 12.72
CA VAL A 451 -17.04 25.19 11.87
C VAL A 451 -15.96 24.11 11.73
N TYR A 452 -15.68 23.38 12.81
CA TYR A 452 -14.76 22.25 12.81
C TYR A 452 -15.22 21.11 11.89
N ARG A 453 -16.51 20.78 11.88
CA ARG A 453 -17.08 19.78 10.97
C ARG A 453 -17.03 20.25 9.52
N LEU A 454 -17.34 21.53 9.27
CA LEU A 454 -17.24 22.11 7.93
C LEU A 454 -15.81 22.05 7.39
N ARG A 455 -14.81 22.36 8.23
CA ARG A 455 -13.39 22.18 7.87
C ARG A 455 -13.09 20.72 7.49
N ASN A 456 -13.53 19.76 8.29
CA ASN A 456 -13.28 18.36 7.99
C ASN A 456 -13.98 17.91 6.68
N ILE A 457 -15.19 18.38 6.42
CA ILE A 457 -15.92 18.08 5.16
C ILE A 457 -15.13 18.64 3.98
N THR A 458 -14.73 19.91 4.02
CA THR A 458 -13.96 20.55 2.94
C THR A 458 -12.62 19.87 2.71
N THR A 459 -11.95 19.41 3.78
CA THR A 459 -10.73 18.60 3.68
C THR A 459 -10.97 17.26 3.00
N VAL A 460 -12.05 16.54 3.37
CA VAL A 460 -12.40 15.26 2.74
C VAL A 460 -12.76 15.47 1.26
N SER A 461 -13.54 16.51 0.94
CA SER A 461 -13.87 16.87 -0.44
C SER A 461 -12.63 17.15 -1.27
N TYR A 462 -11.65 17.90 -0.75
CA TYR A 462 -10.36 18.11 -1.41
C TYR A 462 -9.66 16.80 -1.75
N LEU A 463 -9.60 15.87 -0.80
CA LEU A 463 -8.94 14.58 -1.01
C LEU A 463 -9.67 13.70 -2.04
N ILE A 464 -11.01 13.73 -2.05
CA ILE A 464 -11.81 13.03 -3.07
C ILE A 464 -11.53 13.63 -4.45
N ILE A 465 -11.57 14.96 -4.56
CA ILE A 465 -11.30 15.67 -5.83
C ILE A 465 -9.89 15.37 -6.32
N GLY A 466 -8.90 15.42 -5.44
CA GLY A 466 -7.53 15.09 -5.80
C GLY A 466 -7.35 13.61 -6.17
N ALA A 467 -8.09 12.69 -5.55
CA ALA A 467 -8.11 11.28 -5.96
C ALA A 467 -8.70 11.11 -7.37
N VAL A 468 -9.82 11.79 -7.67
CA VAL A 468 -10.41 11.81 -9.01
C VAL A 468 -9.41 12.41 -10.01
N PHE A 469 -8.76 13.51 -9.68
CA PHE A 469 -7.71 14.10 -10.50
C PHE A 469 -6.59 13.10 -10.79
N THR A 470 -6.10 12.37 -9.78
CA THR A 470 -5.07 11.34 -10.01
C THR A 470 -5.56 10.17 -10.87
N LEU A 471 -6.85 9.81 -10.83
CA LEU A 471 -7.43 8.82 -11.75
C LEU A 471 -7.50 9.34 -13.18
N LEU A 472 -7.84 10.61 -13.37
CA LEU A 472 -7.91 11.24 -14.69
C LEU A 472 -6.54 11.34 -15.35
N PHE A 473 -5.45 11.37 -14.58
CA PHE A 473 -4.09 11.31 -15.10
C PHE A 473 -3.67 9.92 -15.57
N TRP A 474 -4.51 8.90 -15.37
CA TRP A 474 -4.28 7.57 -15.91
C TRP A 474 -4.74 7.54 -17.37
N PRO A 475 -3.84 7.34 -18.35
CA PRO A 475 -4.19 7.56 -19.75
C PRO A 475 -5.32 6.66 -20.26
N GLU A 476 -5.36 5.43 -19.79
CA GLU A 476 -6.40 4.46 -20.10
C GLU A 476 -7.76 4.94 -19.62
N ILE A 477 -7.85 5.59 -18.45
CA ILE A 477 -9.11 6.16 -17.96
C ILE A 477 -9.47 7.40 -18.76
N TYR A 478 -8.51 8.29 -18.99
CA TYR A 478 -8.71 9.54 -19.74
C TYR A 478 -9.22 9.30 -21.16
N HIS A 479 -8.72 8.25 -21.83
CA HIS A 479 -9.14 7.89 -23.19
C HIS A 479 -10.62 7.54 -23.31
N TYR A 480 -11.25 7.03 -22.24
CA TYR A 480 -12.68 6.70 -22.24
C TYR A 480 -13.59 7.87 -21.83
N LEU A 481 -13.04 9.04 -21.49
CA LEU A 481 -13.86 10.21 -21.16
C LEU A 481 -14.40 10.89 -22.43
N PRO A 482 -15.71 11.21 -22.49
CA PRO A 482 -16.27 11.99 -23.59
C PRO A 482 -15.61 13.37 -23.70
N ASP A 483 -15.46 13.89 -24.93
CA ASP A 483 -14.83 15.20 -25.21
C ASP A 483 -15.48 16.36 -24.46
N SER A 484 -16.80 16.27 -24.21
CA SER A 484 -17.52 17.27 -23.42
C SER A 484 -17.00 17.40 -21.98
N TRP A 485 -16.42 16.35 -21.42
CA TRP A 485 -15.80 16.39 -20.09
C TRP A 485 -14.43 17.04 -20.11
N GLU A 486 -13.71 17.04 -21.23
CA GLU A 486 -12.38 17.64 -21.30
C GLU A 486 -12.43 19.15 -21.01
N THR A 487 -13.38 19.87 -21.61
CA THR A 487 -13.59 21.29 -21.33
C THR A 487 -13.92 21.54 -19.85
N VAL A 488 -14.85 20.74 -19.29
CA VAL A 488 -15.24 20.85 -17.88
C VAL A 488 -14.05 20.58 -16.95
N LEU A 489 -13.25 19.55 -17.26
CA LEU A 489 -12.06 19.20 -16.48
C LEU A 489 -10.95 20.24 -16.64
N ALA A 490 -10.77 20.82 -17.82
CA ALA A 490 -9.77 21.85 -18.07
C ALA A 490 -10.13 23.16 -17.37
N GLU A 491 -11.41 23.54 -17.35
CA GLU A 491 -11.91 24.66 -16.57
C GLU A 491 -11.77 24.41 -15.07
N PHE A 492 -12.14 23.20 -14.62
CA PHE A 492 -12.15 22.85 -13.22
C PHE A 492 -10.74 22.71 -12.65
N PHE A 493 -9.84 21.96 -13.30
CA PHE A 493 -8.49 21.64 -12.83
C PHE A 493 -7.39 22.57 -13.37
N GLY A 494 -7.61 23.18 -14.53
CA GLY A 494 -6.59 23.94 -15.26
C GLY A 494 -5.92 23.11 -16.37
N THR A 495 -5.26 23.80 -17.29
CA THR A 495 -4.42 23.21 -18.34
C THR A 495 -2.93 23.25 -17.94
N PRO A 496 -2.11 22.29 -18.42
CA PRO A 496 -2.45 21.18 -19.30
C PRO A 496 -3.08 19.99 -18.56
N LEU A 497 -4.13 19.42 -19.17
CA LEU A 497 -4.59 18.06 -18.87
C LEU A 497 -3.64 17.03 -19.51
N PRO A 498 -3.67 15.75 -19.09
CA PRO A 498 -2.91 14.70 -19.75
C PRO A 498 -3.25 14.67 -21.24
N ILE A 499 -2.25 14.57 -22.11
CA ILE A 499 -2.47 14.42 -23.56
C ILE A 499 -3.13 13.06 -23.81
N ARG A 500 -4.18 13.03 -24.65
CA ARG A 500 -4.79 11.76 -25.08
C ARG A 500 -3.74 10.93 -25.82
N TRP A 501 -3.67 9.64 -25.49
CA TRP A 501 -2.84 8.70 -26.24
C TRP A 501 -3.24 8.72 -27.72
N GLY A 502 -2.29 9.09 -28.59
CA GLY A 502 -2.47 9.16 -30.04
C GLY A 502 -2.44 10.57 -30.64
N GLU A 503 -2.56 11.64 -29.86
CA GLU A 503 -2.61 13.00 -30.42
C GLU A 503 -1.23 13.66 -30.63
N ASN A 504 -0.15 13.10 -30.06
CA ASN A 504 1.22 13.63 -30.19
C ASN A 504 2.25 12.60 -30.72
N SER A 505 1.83 11.64 -31.53
CA SER A 505 2.76 10.80 -32.32
C SER A 505 2.79 11.24 -33.79
N ILE A 506 3.11 12.51 -34.02
CA ILE A 506 3.63 13.04 -35.30
C ILE A 506 4.93 13.78 -35.00
#